data_AF-A0A5D4MHL1-F1
#
_entry.id   AF-A0A5D4MHL1-F1
#
_cell.length_a   1.000
_cell.length_b   1.000
_cell.length_c   1.000
_cell.angle_alpha   90.00
_cell.angle_beta   90.00
_cell.angle_gamma   90.00
#
_symmetry.space_group_name_H-M   'P 1'
#
loop_
_entity.id
_entity.type
_entity.pdbx_description
1 polymer ?
#
loop_
_entity_poly.entity_id
_entity_poly.type
_entity_poly.pdbx_seq_one_letter_code
_entity_poly.pdbx_strand_id
1 'polypeptide(L)'
;MDIITAANILNEAGKQVKIEKGKIIEVTPPYENYYYLQKTSEEWEYCLKLIEKQEVTNEEVIRSFKNENDAAKYFVLDILSALYFAKDIRPFIMKNDFDIGGPKFDERKFHEAVSILGIPSNFYS
;
A
#
# COMPACT_ATOMS: atom_id res chain seq x y z
N MET A 1 -16.77 4.81 0.07
CA MET A 1 -16.11 3.51 0.14
C MET A 1 -16.13 3.07 1.58
N ASP A 2 -16.59 1.86 1.84
CA ASP A 2 -16.56 1.21 3.16
C ASP A 2 -15.49 0.12 3.18
N ILE A 3 -15.25 -0.49 4.33
CA ILE A 3 -14.25 -1.56 4.47
C ILE A 3 -14.57 -2.82 3.65
N ILE A 4 -15.84 -3.06 3.32
CA ILE A 4 -16.27 -4.20 2.48
C ILE A 4 -15.83 -3.97 1.04
N THR A 5 -16.11 -2.78 0.51
CA THR A 5 -15.68 -2.36 -0.82
C THR A 5 -14.16 -2.36 -0.92
N ALA A 6 -13.47 -1.85 0.12
CA ALA A 6 -12.01 -1.88 0.20
C ALA A 6 -11.46 -3.31 0.14
N ALA A 7 -12.06 -4.24 0.89
CA ALA A 7 -11.64 -5.64 0.88
C ALA A 7 -11.79 -6.29 -0.50
N ASN A 8 -12.90 -6.03 -1.20
CA ASN A 8 -13.13 -6.55 -2.55
C ASN A 8 -12.05 -6.05 -3.53
N ILE A 9 -11.77 -4.75 -3.54
CA ILE A 9 -10.74 -4.15 -4.42
C ILE A 9 -9.36 -4.78 -4.17
N LEU A 10 -8.97 -4.92 -2.90
CA LEU A 10 -7.66 -5.46 -2.54
C LEU A 10 -7.54 -6.95 -2.89
N ASN A 11 -8.57 -7.73 -2.61
CA ASN A 11 -8.59 -9.16 -2.94
C ASN A 11 -8.56 -9.38 -4.47
N GLU A 12 -9.30 -8.58 -5.25
CA GLU A 12 -9.25 -8.61 -6.72
C GLU A 12 -7.87 -8.23 -7.26
N ALA A 13 -7.18 -7.29 -6.62
CA ALA A 13 -5.81 -6.91 -6.96
C ALA A 13 -4.75 -7.96 -6.55
N GLY A 14 -5.16 -9.02 -5.84
CA GLY A 14 -4.27 -10.10 -5.39
C GLY A 14 -3.63 -9.87 -4.03
N LYS A 15 -4.04 -8.83 -3.28
CA LYS A 15 -3.63 -8.61 -1.90
C LYS A 15 -4.70 -9.10 -0.94
N GLN A 16 -4.44 -10.25 -0.32
CA GLN A 16 -5.42 -10.90 0.55
C GLN A 16 -5.67 -10.09 1.84
N VAL A 17 -6.93 -9.77 2.08
CA VAL A 17 -7.41 -9.08 3.28
C VAL A 17 -8.70 -9.73 3.76
N LYS A 18 -8.94 -9.68 5.07
CA LYS A 18 -10.15 -10.21 5.71
C LYS A 18 -10.81 -9.15 6.59
N ILE A 19 -12.13 -9.29 6.76
CA ILE A 19 -12.90 -8.44 7.67
C ILE A 19 -13.24 -9.22 8.92
N GLU A 20 -12.83 -8.70 10.08
CA GLU A 20 -13.10 -9.31 11.38
C GLU A 20 -13.47 -8.25 12.41
N LYS A 21 -14.62 -8.40 13.07
CA LYS A 21 -15.06 -7.54 14.19
C LYS A 21 -15.00 -6.03 13.88
N GLY A 22 -15.39 -5.63 12.66
CA GLY A 22 -15.37 -4.22 12.23
C GLY A 22 -13.97 -3.69 11.86
N LYS A 23 -13.00 -4.59 11.62
CA LYS A 23 -11.67 -4.28 11.13
C LYS A 23 -11.46 -4.92 9.77
N ILE A 24 -10.66 -4.28 8.91
CA ILE A 24 -10.07 -4.91 7.72
C ILE A 24 -8.59 -5.14 8.00
N ILE A 25 -8.11 -6.36 7.79
CA ILE A 25 -6.78 -6.81 8.22
C ILE A 25 -6.10 -7.51 7.04
N GLU A 26 -4.83 -7.19 6.79
CA GLU A 26 -4.02 -7.95 5.85
C GLU A 26 -3.85 -9.41 6.30
N VAL A 27 -3.94 -10.34 5.36
CA VAL A 27 -3.62 -11.75 5.59
C VAL A 27 -2.15 -11.96 5.25
N THR A 28 -1.31 -12.05 6.27
CA THR A 28 0.13 -12.29 6.15
C THR A 28 0.52 -13.64 6.76
N PRO A 29 1.68 -14.21 6.37
CA PRO A 29 2.26 -15.35 7.06
C PRO A 29 2.45 -15.10 8.57
N PRO A 30 2.55 -16.16 9.39
CA PRO A 30 2.89 -16.00 10.80
C PRO A 30 4.18 -15.20 10.99
N TYR A 31 4.21 -14.38 12.04
CA TYR A 31 5.36 -13.55 12.46
C TYR A 31 5.71 -12.37 11.55
N GLU A 32 4.93 -12.13 10.50
CA GLU A 32 5.08 -10.95 9.65
C GLU A 32 4.32 -9.76 10.22
N ASN A 33 4.89 -8.56 10.01
CA ASN A 33 4.16 -7.32 10.28
C ASN A 33 2.96 -7.23 9.32
N TYR A 34 1.88 -6.61 9.77
CA TYR A 34 0.71 -6.45 8.93
C TYR A 34 -0.02 -5.14 9.21
N TYR A 35 -0.61 -4.60 8.17
CA TYR A 35 -1.44 -3.42 8.26
C TYR A 35 -2.90 -3.78 8.49
N TYR A 36 -3.61 -2.90 9.18
CA TYR A 36 -5.05 -3.04 9.36
C TYR A 36 -5.72 -1.69 9.59
N LEU A 37 -7.01 -1.63 9.35
CA LEU A 37 -7.85 -0.47 9.62
C LEU A 37 -8.97 -0.88 10.59
N GLN A 38 -9.16 -0.10 11.66
CA GLN A 38 -10.16 -0.37 12.69
C GLN A 38 -10.98 0.87 13.04
N LYS A 39 -12.21 0.65 13.48
CA LYS A 39 -13.02 1.68 14.13
C LYS A 39 -12.77 1.69 15.64
N THR A 40 -12.48 2.87 16.20
CA THR A 40 -12.46 3.14 17.65
C THR A 40 -13.78 3.80 18.08
N SER A 41 -13.86 4.27 19.33
CA SER A 41 -15.07 4.93 19.84
C SER A 41 -15.40 6.22 19.09
N GLU A 42 -14.39 6.91 18.55
CA GLU A 42 -14.55 8.27 17.99
C GLU A 42 -14.09 8.36 16.53
N GLU A 43 -13.16 7.52 16.10
CA GLU A 43 -12.50 7.65 14.81
C GLU A 43 -12.15 6.30 14.18
N TRP A 44 -11.52 6.35 13.03
CA TRP A 44 -10.95 5.21 12.33
C TRP A 44 -9.43 5.32 12.35
N GLU A 45 -8.76 4.26 12.74
CA GLU A 45 -7.31 4.21 12.85
C GLU A 45 -6.73 3.25 11.82
N TYR A 46 -5.77 3.75 11.06
CA TYR A 46 -4.88 2.95 10.23
C TYR A 46 -3.63 2.59 11.03
N CYS A 47 -3.40 1.30 11.22
CA CYS A 47 -2.40 0.79 12.14
C CYS A 47 -1.45 -0.22 11.47
N LEU A 48 -0.21 -0.25 11.96
CA LEU A 48 0.76 -1.32 11.71
C LEU A 48 0.87 -2.19 12.96
N LYS A 49 0.68 -3.50 12.79
CA LYS A 49 1.03 -4.50 13.81
C LYS A 49 2.47 -4.95 13.60
N LEU A 50 3.31 -4.73 14.62
CA LEU A 50 4.71 -5.15 14.63
C LEU A 50 4.83 -6.49 15.36
N ILE A 51 5.17 -7.54 14.62
CA ILE A 51 5.38 -8.90 15.13
C ILE A 51 6.85 -9.31 14.96
N GLU A 52 7.47 -8.93 13.85
CA GLU A 52 8.84 -9.32 13.55
C GLU A 52 9.79 -8.67 14.59
N LYS A 53 10.66 -9.48 15.20
CA LYS A 53 11.79 -9.06 16.08
C LYS A 53 11.43 -8.51 17.47
N GLN A 54 10.28 -8.85 18.06
CA GLN A 54 9.93 -8.40 19.41
C GLN A 54 9.35 -9.52 20.30
N GLU A 55 9.74 -9.55 21.58
CA GLU A 55 9.11 -10.42 22.60
C GLU A 55 7.68 -9.98 22.95
N VAL A 56 7.34 -8.71 22.68
CA VAL A 56 6.03 -8.11 22.92
C VAL A 56 5.52 -7.51 21.61
N THR A 57 4.31 -7.88 21.21
CA THR A 57 3.70 -7.34 19.99
C THR A 57 3.34 -5.88 20.19
N ASN A 58 3.95 -4.99 19.41
CA ASN A 58 3.66 -3.57 19.43
C ASN A 58 2.73 -3.16 18.29
N GLU A 59 2.14 -1.99 18.45
CA GLU A 59 1.16 -1.43 17.53
C GLU A 59 1.46 0.04 17.34
N GLU A 60 1.48 0.47 16.08
CA GLU A 60 1.70 1.84 15.69
C GLU A 60 0.46 2.37 14.95
N VAL A 61 -0.12 3.45 15.46
CA VAL A 61 -1.15 4.20 14.74
C VAL A 61 -0.46 5.11 13.72
N ILE A 62 -0.60 4.78 12.44
CA ILE A 62 0.00 5.53 11.33
C ILE A 62 -0.78 6.81 11.09
N ARG A 63 -2.12 6.71 11.12
CA ARG A 63 -3.02 7.84 10.86
C ARG A 63 -4.43 7.56 11.38
N SER A 64 -5.06 8.61 11.90
CA SER A 64 -6.48 8.62 12.28
C SER A 64 -7.35 9.40 11.30
N PHE A 65 -8.62 9.01 11.20
CA PHE A 65 -9.62 9.57 10.30
C PHE A 65 -10.97 9.70 10.99
N LYS A 66 -11.67 10.81 10.77
CA LYS A 66 -13.00 11.03 11.37
C LYS A 66 -14.09 10.14 10.78
N ASN A 67 -13.89 9.57 9.60
CA ASN A 67 -14.91 8.79 8.91
C ASN A 67 -14.29 7.60 8.16
N GLU A 68 -15.11 6.57 7.97
CA GLU A 68 -14.71 5.33 7.30
C GLU A 68 -14.29 5.55 5.86
N ASN A 69 -14.92 6.50 5.16
CA ASN A 69 -14.71 6.72 3.74
C ASN A 69 -13.27 7.09 3.42
N ASP A 70 -12.75 8.07 4.15
CA ASP A 70 -11.38 8.55 3.98
C ASP A 70 -10.39 7.52 4.48
N ALA A 71 -10.70 6.85 5.58
CA ALA A 71 -9.86 5.79 6.16
C ALA A 71 -9.69 4.61 5.19
N ALA A 72 -10.80 4.10 4.66
CA ALA A 72 -10.80 2.99 3.70
C ALA A 72 -10.11 3.37 2.39
N LYS A 73 -10.32 4.60 1.88
CA LYS A 73 -9.61 5.11 0.70
C LYS A 73 -8.12 5.15 0.91
N TYR A 74 -7.69 5.70 2.04
CA TYR A 74 -6.27 5.77 2.36
C TYR A 74 -5.66 4.37 2.47
N PHE A 75 -6.32 3.46 3.21
CA PHE A 75 -5.89 2.07 3.36
C PHE A 75 -5.70 1.39 2.00
N VAL A 76 -6.70 1.45 1.11
CA VAL A 76 -6.61 0.83 -0.22
C VAL A 76 -5.46 1.42 -1.03
N LEU A 77 -5.32 2.74 -1.06
CA LEU A 77 -4.29 3.41 -1.86
C LEU A 77 -2.88 3.07 -1.37
N ASP A 78 -2.67 3.04 -0.05
CA ASP A 78 -1.38 2.72 0.55
C ASP A 78 -0.98 1.26 0.25
N ILE A 79 -1.91 0.33 0.47
CA ILE A 79 -1.67 -1.10 0.22
C ILE A 79 -1.45 -1.38 -1.28
N LEU A 80 -2.25 -0.81 -2.18
CA LEU A 80 -2.05 -0.98 -3.62
C LEU A 80 -0.75 -0.33 -4.10
N SER A 81 -0.40 0.84 -3.57
CA SER A 81 0.88 1.50 -3.86
C SER A 81 2.05 0.58 -3.54
N ALA A 82 2.06 0.01 -2.32
CA ALA A 82 3.10 -0.94 -1.92
C ALA A 82 3.11 -2.21 -2.79
N LEU A 83 1.93 -2.75 -3.11
CA LEU A 83 1.78 -3.95 -3.94
C LEU A 83 2.37 -3.74 -5.35
N TYR A 84 1.93 -2.70 -6.07
CA TYR A 84 2.38 -2.42 -7.43
C TYR A 84 3.83 -1.94 -7.47
N PHE A 85 4.29 -1.24 -6.42
CA PHE A 85 5.70 -0.92 -6.29
C PHE A 85 6.55 -2.20 -6.22
N ALA A 86 6.18 -3.15 -5.37
CA ALA A 86 6.92 -4.40 -5.22
C ALA A 86 6.83 -5.29 -6.48
N LYS A 87 5.67 -5.32 -7.13
CA LYS A 87 5.38 -6.20 -8.28
C LYS A 87 5.99 -5.68 -9.59
N ASP A 88 5.88 -4.39 -9.87
CA ASP A 88 6.16 -3.84 -11.20
C ASP A 88 7.34 -2.86 -11.17
N ILE A 89 7.35 -1.92 -10.21
CA ILE A 89 8.34 -0.83 -10.18
C ILE A 89 9.71 -1.30 -9.69
N ARG A 90 9.78 -2.05 -8.59
CA ARG A 90 11.04 -2.53 -8.01
C ARG A 90 11.78 -3.47 -8.97
N PRO A 91 11.15 -4.45 -9.63
CA PRO A 91 11.83 -5.27 -10.62
C PRO A 91 12.35 -4.46 -11.82
N PHE A 92 11.59 -3.45 -12.26
CA PHE A 92 12.01 -2.55 -13.32
C PHE A 92 13.25 -1.74 -12.92
N ILE A 93 13.26 -1.17 -11.71
CA ILE A 93 14.41 -0.45 -11.14
C ILE A 93 15.64 -1.36 -11.11
N MET A 94 15.50 -2.56 -10.55
CA MET A 94 16.62 -3.49 -10.38
C MET A 94 17.19 -3.95 -11.73
N LYS A 95 16.36 -4.09 -12.76
CA LYS A 95 16.78 -4.52 -14.09
C LYS A 95 17.51 -3.42 -14.88
N ASN A 96 17.11 -2.17 -14.69
CA ASN A 96 17.56 -1.04 -15.52
C ASN A 96 18.40 0.01 -14.76
N ASP A 97 18.71 -0.24 -13.48
CA ASP A 97 19.48 0.64 -12.60
C ASP A 97 18.93 2.08 -12.51
N PHE A 98 17.59 2.21 -12.47
CA PHE A 98 16.95 3.51 -12.28
C PHE A 98 16.86 3.88 -10.80
N ASP A 99 17.27 5.10 -10.47
CA ASP A 99 17.13 5.69 -9.14
C ASP A 99 15.73 6.31 -8.92
N ILE A 100 14.63 5.63 -9.30
CA ILE A 100 13.27 6.22 -9.23
C ILE A 100 12.96 6.65 -7.80
N GLY A 101 12.65 7.94 -7.62
CA GLY A 101 12.40 8.56 -6.30
C GLY A 101 13.67 9.07 -5.60
N GLY A 102 14.85 8.81 -6.16
CA GLY A 102 16.12 9.34 -5.68
C GLY A 102 16.57 10.62 -6.39
N PRO A 103 17.62 11.29 -5.88
CA PRO A 103 18.04 12.60 -6.35
C PRO A 103 18.59 12.59 -7.78
N LYS A 104 18.90 11.43 -8.34
CA LYS A 104 19.43 11.31 -9.71
C LYS A 104 18.34 11.01 -10.74
N PHE A 105 17.07 10.93 -10.37
CA PHE A 105 15.96 10.67 -11.29
C PHE A 105 15.33 11.97 -11.77
N ASP A 106 15.82 12.43 -12.92
CA ASP A 106 15.37 13.64 -13.60
C ASP A 106 14.31 13.34 -14.68
N GLU A 107 13.77 14.39 -15.30
CA GLU A 107 12.77 14.30 -16.37
C GLU A 107 13.25 13.45 -17.56
N ARG A 108 14.55 13.51 -17.90
CA ARG A 108 15.12 12.69 -18.97
C ARG A 108 15.06 11.20 -18.62
N LYS A 109 15.42 10.82 -17.39
CA LYS A 109 15.30 9.43 -16.91
C LYS A 109 13.86 8.99 -16.77
N PHE A 110 12.95 9.90 -16.43
CA PHE A 110 11.53 9.63 -16.48
C PHE A 110 11.10 9.25 -17.90
N HIS A 111 11.43 10.07 -18.91
CA HIS A 111 11.12 9.78 -20.32
C HIS A 111 11.76 8.48 -20.82
N GLU A 112 13.00 8.19 -20.42
CA GLU A 112 13.67 6.93 -20.71
C GLU A 112 12.91 5.74 -20.11
N ALA A 113 12.52 5.83 -18.84
CA ALA A 113 11.81 4.78 -18.13
C ALA A 113 10.44 4.48 -18.75
N VAL A 114 9.63 5.50 -19.02
CA VAL A 114 8.29 5.34 -19.62
C VAL A 114 8.38 4.83 -21.06
N SER A 115 9.43 5.19 -21.80
CA SER A 115 9.72 4.66 -23.14
C SER A 115 10.04 3.16 -23.10
N ILE A 116 10.90 2.72 -22.15
CA ILE A 116 11.23 1.29 -21.96
C ILE A 116 9.97 0.48 -21.59
N LEU A 117 9.09 1.07 -20.78
CA LEU A 117 7.81 0.45 -20.40
C LEU A 117 6.77 0.45 -21.55
N GLY A 118 7.08 1.08 -22.69
CA GLY A 118 6.16 1.19 -23.82
C GLY A 118 4.95 2.07 -23.54
N ILE A 119 5.03 2.97 -22.55
CA ILE A 119 3.95 3.91 -22.25
C ILE A 119 3.92 4.94 -23.38
N PRO A 120 2.76 5.15 -24.03
CA PRO A 120 2.65 6.13 -25.10
C PRO A 120 2.91 7.56 -24.61
N SER A 121 3.63 8.36 -25.40
CA SER A 121 4.05 9.70 -24.99
C SER A 121 2.90 10.65 -24.68
N ASN A 122 1.75 10.49 -25.34
CA ASN A 122 0.56 11.28 -25.07
C ASN A 122 0.02 11.17 -23.63
N PHE A 123 0.48 10.21 -22.82
CA PHE A 123 0.15 10.14 -21.39
C PHE A 123 1.02 11.02 -20.50
N TYR A 124 2.14 11.55 -21.02
CA TYR A 124 3.14 12.28 -20.22
C TYR A 124 3.85 13.42 -20.99
N SER A 125 3.31 13.82 -22.15
CA SER A 125 3.78 14.95 -22.97
C SER A 125 2.97 16.21 -22.70
#